data_AF-A0A2D9IRV8-F1
#
_entry.id   AF-A0A2D9IRV8-F1
#
_cell.length_a   1.000
_cell.length_b   1.000
_cell.length_c   1.000
_cell.angle_alpha   90.00
_cell.angle_beta   90.00
_cell.angle_gamma   90.00
#
_symmetry.space_group_name_H-M   'P 1'
#
loop_
_entity.id
_entity.type
_entity.pdbx_description
1 polymer ?
#
loop_
_entity_poly.entity_id
_entity_poly.type
_entity_poly.pdbx_seq_one_letter_code
_entity_poly.pdbx_strand_id
1 'polypeptide(L)' 'LDFNVTRCRYAEMYKALGIQDLGAVLSCNRDAAMIEGFNKDARLDRKTTIMGGGECCTFRYTFDNPKEQG' A
#
# COMPACT_ATOMS: atom_id res chain seq x y z
N LEU A 1 -1.14 -13.05 -0.36
CA LEU A 1 -1.24 -12.42 -1.70
C LEU A 1 -0.11 -11.41 -1.81
N ASP A 2 0.65 -11.46 -2.90
CA ASP A 2 1.91 -10.72 -3.00
C ASP A 2 2.11 -10.22 -4.43
N PHE A 3 2.36 -8.91 -4.59
CA PHE A 3 2.70 -8.31 -5.88
C PHE A 3 3.41 -6.95 -5.74
N ASN A 4 3.98 -6.51 -6.86
CA ASN A 4 4.54 -5.18 -7.04
C ASN A 4 3.69 -4.35 -7.99
N VAL A 5 3.48 -3.08 -7.65
CA VAL A 5 2.92 -2.08 -8.56
C VAL A 5 4.07 -1.24 -9.10
N THR A 6 4.30 -1.33 -10.41
CA THR A 6 5.38 -0.61 -11.11
C THR A 6 4.92 0.71 -11.74
N ARG A 7 3.61 0.98 -11.75
CA ARG A 7 3.04 2.25 -12.20
C ARG A 7 1.91 2.71 -11.27
N CYS A 8 2.06 3.91 -10.68
CA CYS A 8 1.11 4.45 -9.70
C CYS A 8 0.52 5.78 -10.19
N ARG A 9 -0.77 5.77 -10.55
CA ARG A 9 -1.46 6.99 -11.00
C ARG A 9 -1.58 8.06 -9.91
N TYR A 10 -1.61 7.67 -8.63
CA TYR A 10 -1.53 8.64 -7.54
C TYR A 10 -0.19 9.38 -7.56
N ALA A 11 0.94 8.66 -7.66
CA ALA A 11 2.25 9.29 -7.74
C ALA A 11 2.36 10.24 -8.96
N GLU A 12 1.85 9.81 -10.12
CA GLU A 12 1.77 10.66 -11.31
C GLU A 12 0.96 11.94 -11.07
N MET A 13 -0.21 11.83 -10.43
CA MET A 13 -1.09 12.96 -10.12
C MET A 13 -0.45 13.94 -9.14
N TYR A 14 0.06 13.49 -7.99
CA TYR A 14 0.67 14.38 -7.00
C TYR A 14 1.94 15.05 -7.54
N LYS A 15 2.72 14.35 -8.37
CA LYS A 15 3.86 14.94 -9.08
C LYS A 15 3.42 16.03 -10.07
N ALA A 16 2.37 15.78 -10.85
CA ALA A 16 1.83 16.77 -11.79
C ALA A 16 1.29 18.02 -11.08
N LEU A 17 0.78 17.87 -9.86
CA LEU A 17 0.31 18.98 -9.02
C LEU A 17 1.44 19.71 -8.27
N GLY A 18 2.68 19.22 -8.32
CA GLY A 18 3.81 19.81 -7.60
C GLY A 18 3.78 19.61 -6.08
N ILE A 19 2.99 18.65 -5.58
CA ILE A 19 2.77 18.39 -4.14
C ILE A 19 3.04 16.91 -3.79
N GLN A 20 4.10 16.34 -4.37
CA GLN A 20 4.44 14.93 -4.21
C GLN A 20 4.74 14.54 -2.75
N ASP A 21 5.31 15.46 -1.99
CA ASP A 21 5.57 15.34 -0.56
C ASP A 21 4.32 15.03 0.27
N LEU A 22 3.15 15.53 -0.15
CA LEU A 22 1.87 15.23 0.49
C LEU A 22 1.27 13.88 0.08
N GLY A 23 1.72 13.31 -1.04
CA GLY A 23 1.10 12.12 -1.62
C GLY A 23 1.21 10.87 -0.74
N ALA A 24 2.30 10.74 0.03
CA ALA A 24 2.48 9.61 0.94
C ALA A 24 1.41 9.63 2.06
N VAL A 25 1.24 10.81 2.67
CA VAL A 25 0.28 11.03 3.77
C VAL A 25 -1.16 10.90 3.28
N LEU A 26 -1.49 11.56 2.17
CA LEU A 26 -2.87 11.65 1.69
C LEU A 26 -3.33 10.41 0.92
N SER A 27 -2.41 9.65 0.34
CA SER A 27 -2.78 8.52 -0.52
C SER A 27 -2.13 7.18 -0.21
N CYS A 28 -0.89 7.11 0.26
CA CYS A 28 -0.26 5.81 0.51
C CYS A 28 -0.60 5.25 1.90
N ASN A 29 -0.66 6.12 2.92
CA ASN A 29 -0.89 5.69 4.31
C ASN A 29 -2.28 5.07 4.55
N ARG A 30 -3.25 5.36 3.67
CA ARG A 30 -4.60 4.78 3.77
C ARG A 30 -4.64 3.27 3.49
N ASP A 31 -3.68 2.72 2.77
CA ASP A 31 -3.75 1.35 2.27
C ASP A 31 -3.82 0.32 3.41
N ALA A 32 -3.12 0.57 4.53
CA ALA A 32 -3.15 -0.29 5.72
C ALA A 32 -4.50 -0.21 6.45
N ALA A 33 -4.98 1.01 6.76
CA ALA A 33 -6.26 1.20 7.42
C ALA A 33 -7.44 0.69 6.57
N MET A 34 -7.35 0.83 5.25
CA MET A 34 -8.33 0.32 4.31
C MET A 34 -8.46 -1.20 4.42
N ILE A 35 -7.35 -1.94 4.36
CA ILE A 35 -7.43 -3.41 4.38
C ILE A 35 -7.95 -3.94 5.73
N GLU A 36 -7.54 -3.34 6.86
CA GLU A 36 -8.03 -3.69 8.19
C GLU A 36 -9.56 -3.56 8.27
N GLY A 37 -10.12 -2.51 7.65
CA GLY A 37 -11.57 -2.32 7.56
C GLY A 37 -12.30 -3.34 6.67
N PHE A 38 -11.64 -3.88 5.63
CA PHE A 38 -12.22 -4.91 4.77
C PHE A 38 -12.13 -6.31 5.36
N ASN A 39 -11.01 -6.64 6.01
CA ASN A 39 -10.78 -7.94 6.62
C ASN A 39 -9.86 -7.79 7.84
N LYS A 40 -10.41 -8.00 9.03
CA LYS A 40 -9.68 -7.92 10.32
C LYS A 40 -8.52 -8.91 10.45
N ASP A 41 -8.54 -9.99 9.67
CA ASP A 41 -7.52 -11.03 9.70
C ASP A 41 -6.43 -10.78 8.64
N ALA A 42 -6.57 -9.73 7.83
CA ALA A 42 -5.58 -9.33 6.85
C ALA A 42 -4.54 -8.39 7.47
N ARG A 43 -3.26 -8.61 7.16
CA ARG A 43 -2.18 -7.67 7.40
C ARG A 43 -1.52 -7.29 6.09
N LEU A 44 -1.00 -6.07 6.02
CA LEU A 44 -0.33 -5.53 4.84
C LEU A 44 1.05 -4.99 5.22
N ASP A 45 2.10 -5.62 4.68
CA ASP A 45 3.47 -5.08 4.72
C ASP A 45 3.79 -4.33 3.41
N ARG A 46 4.35 -3.12 3.57
CA ARG A 46 4.74 -2.22 2.46
C ARG A 46 6.08 -1.57 2.74
N LYS A 47 7.16 -2.21 2.29
CA LYS A 47 8.53 -1.71 2.51
C LYS A 47 8.92 -0.54 1.62
N THR A 48 8.40 -0.49 0.40
CA THR A 48 8.75 0.58 -0.54
C THR A 48 7.53 1.04 -1.34
N THR A 49 7.53 2.32 -1.71
CA THR A 49 6.49 2.95 -2.53
C THR A 49 7.11 3.88 -3.56
N ILE A 50 6.51 3.95 -4.74
CA ILE A 50 6.88 4.92 -5.78
C ILE A 50 6.78 6.35 -5.25
N MET A 51 5.76 6.63 -4.43
CA MET A 51 5.56 7.94 -3.81
C MET A 51 6.73 8.34 -2.90
N GLY A 52 7.29 7.37 -2.17
CA GLY A 52 8.48 7.54 -1.32
C GLY A 52 9.81 7.44 -2.08
N GLY A 53 9.81 7.45 -3.41
CA GLY A 53 11.02 7.39 -4.24
C GLY A 53 11.53 5.99 -4.55
N GLY A 54 10.78 4.94 -4.22
CA GLY A 54 11.13 3.56 -4.58
C GLY A 54 10.84 3.22 -6.05
N GLU A 55 11.46 2.15 -6.55
CA GLU A 55 11.24 1.66 -7.92
C GLU A 55 9.84 1.05 -8.14
N CYS A 56 9.18 0.61 -7.06
CA CYS A 56 7.83 0.07 -7.11
C CYS A 56 7.10 0.28 -5.77
N CYS A 57 5.79 0.03 -5.74
CA CYS A 57 5.06 -0.18 -4.49
C CYS A 57 4.95 -1.68 -4.20
N THR A 58 5.44 -2.11 -3.04
CA THR A 58 5.22 -3.48 -2.56
C THR A 58 3.86 -3.61 -1.89
N PHE A 59 3.12 -4.67 -2.22
CA PHE A 59 1.91 -5.08 -1.52
C PHE A 59 2.06 -6.53 -1.07
N ARG A 60 2.30 -6.73 0.23
CA ARG A 60 2.55 -8.03 0.84
C ARG A 60 1.43 -8.33 1.83
N TYR A 61 0.38 -8.99 1.36
CA TYR A 61 -0.77 -9.35 2.19
C TYR A 61 -0.58 -10.74 2.81
N THR A 62 -0.74 -10.82 4.12
CA THR A 62 -0.92 -12.05 4.86
C THR A 62 -2.35 -12.10 5.41
N PHE A 63 -2.93 -13.29 5.49
CA PHE A 63 -4.24 -13.50 6.07
C PHE A 63 -4.09 -14.55 7.16
N ASP A 64 -4.33 -14.17 8.40
CA ASP A 64 -4.34 -15.11 9.50
C ASP A 64 -5.62 -15.95 9.37
N ASN A 65 -5.49 -17.22 9.06
CA ASN A 65 -6.66 -18.10 8.91
C ASN A 65 -7.00 -18.68 10.29
N PRO A 66 -8.08 -18.28 10.99
CA PRO A 66 -8.43 -18.88 12.28
C PRO A 66 -8.86 -20.36 12.16
N LYS A 67 -9.05 -20.90 10.95
CA LYS A 67 -9.47 -22.29 10.72
C LYS A 67 -8.33 -23.29 10.45
N GLU A 68 -7.07 -22.86 10.39
CA GLU A 68 -5.90 -23.71 10.13
C GLU A 68 -4.86 -23.67 11.26
N GLN A 69 -5.21 -23.12 12.42
CA GLN A 69 -4.49 -23.40 13.66
C GLN A 69 -5.04 -24.72 14.23
N GLY A 70 -4.59 -25.82 13.62
CA GLY A 70 -4.73 -27.16 14.17
C GLY A 70 -3.88 -27.35 15.43
#